data_AF-A0A918WP72-F1
#
_entry.id   AF-A0A918WP72-F1
#
_cell.length_a   1.000
_cell.length_b   1.000
_cell.length_c   1.000
_cell.angle_alpha   90.00
_cell.angle_beta   90.00
_cell.angle_gamma   90.00
#
_symmetry.space_group_name_H-M   'P 1'
#
loop_
_entity.id
_entity.type
_entity.pdbx_description
1 polymer ?
#
loop_
_entity_poly.entity_id
_entity_poly.type
_entity_poly.pdbx_seq_one_letter_code
_entity_poly.pdbx_strand_id
1 'polypeptide(L)'
;MSRILTQIFSGIGSSGLGGIGGFPAAQIDEVSSDVSRATARADRATQKAIEAEQKFERLQIVTQAMWEILQERLEVTDEELESKIQEVDLRDGVADGKMGGEVAICGNCHRKTGVRHHRRCMYCGFELKARHVVER
;
A
#
# COMPACT_ATOMS: atom_id res chain seq x y z
N MET A 1 51.93 -51.25 -9.74
CA MET A 1 50.97 -51.46 -10.85
C MET A 1 50.56 -50.11 -11.43
N SER A 2 51.49 -49.30 -11.97
CA SER A 2 51.88 -49.19 -13.39
C SER A 2 50.71 -49.07 -14.40
N ARG A 3 50.59 -47.85 -14.95
CA ARG A 3 50.20 -47.44 -16.33
C ARG A 3 48.85 -47.88 -16.92
N ILE A 4 47.98 -46.89 -17.25
CA ILE A 4 47.34 -46.64 -18.57
C ILE A 4 46.91 -45.15 -18.58
N LEU A 5 47.71 -44.18 -19.08
CA LEU A 5 47.80 -43.68 -20.46
C LEU A 5 46.48 -43.27 -21.14
N THR A 6 46.30 -41.94 -21.23
CA THR A 6 46.04 -41.15 -22.45
C THR A 6 45.16 -41.77 -23.54
N GLN A 7 44.01 -41.11 -23.81
CA GLN A 7 43.45 -40.79 -25.14
C GLN A 7 41.94 -40.57 -24.99
N ILE A 8 41.43 -39.34 -25.16
CA ILE A 8 40.40 -38.94 -26.15
C ILE A 8 40.47 -37.40 -26.28
N PHE A 9 41.28 -36.94 -27.23
CA PHE A 9 41.30 -35.55 -27.72
C PHE A 9 41.08 -35.66 -29.23
N SER A 10 39.83 -35.87 -29.66
CA SER A 10 39.46 -35.96 -31.09
C SER A 10 37.98 -35.62 -31.25
N GLY A 11 37.67 -34.36 -31.57
CA GLY A 11 36.28 -33.96 -31.81
C GLY A 11 36.02 -32.49 -32.10
N ILE A 12 37.00 -31.72 -32.58
CA ILE A 12 36.74 -30.39 -33.18
C ILE A 12 36.53 -30.63 -34.67
N GLY A 13 35.33 -31.06 -35.02
CA GLY A 13 34.83 -31.11 -36.39
C GLY A 13 34.28 -29.74 -36.78
N SER A 14 35.05 -29.00 -37.56
CA SER A 14 34.70 -27.73 -38.20
C SER A 14 33.77 -27.98 -39.39
N SER A 15 32.45 -27.94 -39.22
CA SER A 15 31.49 -27.81 -40.34
C SER A 15 30.08 -27.47 -39.82
N GLY A 16 29.57 -26.27 -40.14
CA GLY A 16 28.16 -25.92 -39.95
C GLY A 16 27.92 -24.68 -39.09
N LEU A 17 28.34 -23.51 -39.57
CA LEU A 17 27.83 -22.21 -39.12
C LEU A 17 26.36 -22.09 -39.57
N GLY A 18 25.45 -22.67 -38.79
CA GLY A 18 24.00 -22.59 -38.98
C GLY A 18 23.38 -21.62 -37.97
N GLY A 19 23.34 -20.33 -38.33
CA GLY A 19 22.44 -19.29 -37.83
C GLY A 19 22.01 -19.33 -36.35
N ILE A 20 22.86 -18.88 -35.44
CA ILE A 20 22.35 -18.13 -34.30
C ILE A 20 21.85 -16.80 -34.86
N GLY A 21 20.53 -16.67 -35.02
CA GLY A 21 19.92 -15.38 -35.36
C GLY A 21 20.38 -14.37 -34.34
N GLY A 22 21.24 -13.44 -34.75
CA GLY A 22 21.73 -12.38 -33.89
C GLY A 22 20.53 -11.57 -33.41
N PHE A 23 20.24 -11.64 -32.12
CA PHE A 23 19.36 -10.67 -31.49
C PHE A 23 19.99 -9.30 -31.76
N PRO A 24 19.29 -8.37 -32.42
CA PRO A 24 19.88 -7.09 -32.80
C PRO A 24 20.26 -6.35 -31.51
N ALA A 25 21.52 -5.89 -31.42
CA ALA A 25 22.03 -5.17 -30.25
C ALA A 25 21.13 -3.99 -29.83
N ALA A 26 20.43 -3.37 -30.80
CA ALA A 26 19.42 -2.35 -30.57
C ALA A 26 18.28 -2.78 -29.62
N GLN A 27 17.87 -4.05 -29.67
CA GLN A 27 16.79 -4.59 -28.83
C GLN A 27 17.24 -4.81 -27.38
N ILE A 28 18.54 -5.05 -27.16
CA ILE A 28 19.12 -5.15 -25.80
C ILE A 28 19.24 -3.75 -25.18
N ASP A 29 19.63 -2.74 -25.96
CA ASP A 29 19.72 -1.35 -25.50
C ASP A 29 18.34 -0.76 -25.17
N GLU A 30 17.33 -1.04 -26.01
CA GLU A 30 15.95 -0.62 -25.76
C GLU A 30 15.39 -1.24 -24.47
N VAL A 31 15.54 -2.56 -24.29
CA VAL A 31 15.12 -3.26 -23.07
C VAL A 31 15.86 -2.74 -21.84
N SER A 32 17.17 -2.49 -21.93
CA SER A 32 17.97 -1.90 -20.85
C SER A 32 17.46 -0.49 -20.46
N SER A 33 17.07 0.30 -21.45
CA SER A 33 16.51 1.64 -21.23
C SER A 33 15.13 1.59 -20.58
N ASP A 34 14.27 0.65 -20.99
CA ASP A 34 12.93 0.47 -20.42
C ASP A 34 12.99 -0.06 -18.98
N VAL A 35 13.88 -1.01 -18.70
CA VAL A 35 14.15 -1.49 -17.34
C VAL A 35 14.62 -0.33 -16.46
N SER A 36 15.57 0.48 -16.94
CA SER A 36 16.07 1.65 -16.22
C SER A 36 14.99 2.71 -15.95
N ARG A 37 14.04 2.89 -16.87
CA ARG A 37 12.89 3.79 -16.68
C ARG A 37 11.88 3.23 -15.69
N ALA A 38 11.65 1.91 -15.73
CA ALA A 38 10.74 1.23 -14.82
C ALA A 38 11.26 1.25 -13.38
N THR A 39 12.55 0.98 -13.16
CA THR A 39 13.18 1.07 -11.83
C THR A 39 13.12 2.49 -11.29
N ALA A 40 13.49 3.50 -12.09
CA ALA A 40 13.40 4.89 -11.68
C ALA A 40 11.95 5.33 -11.35
N ARG A 41 10.94 4.76 -12.01
CA ARG A 41 9.54 5.02 -11.67
C ARG A 41 9.13 4.33 -10.36
N ALA A 42 9.57 3.10 -10.15
CA ALA A 42 9.33 2.36 -8.91
C ALA A 42 9.97 3.09 -7.71
N ASP A 43 11.24 3.50 -7.83
CA ASP A 43 11.96 4.21 -6.77
C ASP A 43 11.27 5.53 -6.41
N ARG A 44 10.84 6.30 -7.43
CA ARG A 44 10.07 7.53 -7.20
C ARG A 44 8.72 7.27 -6.52
N ALA A 45 8.06 6.17 -6.82
CA ALA A 45 6.78 5.82 -6.18
C ALA A 45 7.00 5.43 -4.71
N THR A 46 8.02 4.61 -4.43
CA THR A 46 8.43 4.23 -3.08
C THR A 46 8.81 5.47 -2.26
N GLN A 47 9.61 6.36 -2.82
CA GLN A 47 10.02 7.59 -2.13
C GLN A 47 8.81 8.47 -1.77
N LYS A 48 7.84 8.61 -2.70
CA LYS A 48 6.59 9.35 -2.44
C LYS A 48 5.74 8.70 -1.36
N ALA A 49 5.70 7.37 -1.29
CA ALA A 49 4.97 6.65 -0.25
C ALA A 49 5.59 6.91 1.13
N ILE A 50 6.92 6.80 1.24
CA ILE A 50 7.66 7.10 2.48
C ILE A 50 7.41 8.54 2.93
N GLU A 51 7.48 9.50 2.00
CA GLU A 51 7.21 10.91 2.32
C GLU A 51 5.76 11.14 2.77
N ALA A 52 4.79 10.42 2.20
CA ALA A 52 3.39 10.51 2.60
C ALA A 52 3.17 9.92 4.00
N GLU A 53 3.80 8.79 4.31
CA GLU A 53 3.78 8.14 5.63
C GLU A 53 4.37 9.07 6.69
N GLN A 54 5.55 9.64 6.44
CA GLN A 54 6.19 10.60 7.37
C GLN A 54 5.33 11.85 7.62
N LYS A 55 4.67 12.37 6.57
CA LYS A 55 3.74 13.50 6.73
C LYS A 55 2.53 13.12 7.56
N PHE A 56 2.01 11.90 7.39
CA PHE A 56 0.89 11.38 8.14
C PHE A 56 1.23 11.15 9.61
N GLU A 57 2.38 10.53 9.91
CA GLU A 57 2.88 10.37 11.29
C GLU A 57 3.04 11.72 11.99
N ARG A 58 3.63 12.70 11.30
CA ARG A 58 3.75 14.06 11.85
C ARG A 58 2.39 14.69 12.12
N LEU A 59 1.43 14.50 11.22
CA LEU A 59 0.07 15.00 11.41
C LEU A 59 -0.59 14.36 12.63
N GLN A 60 -0.45 13.04 12.81
CA GLN A 60 -1.00 12.33 13.97
C GLN A 60 -0.49 12.90 15.29
N ILE A 61 0.82 13.10 15.42
CA ILE A 61 1.43 13.67 16.64
C ILE A 61 0.89 15.08 16.90
N VAL A 62 0.82 15.92 15.87
CA VAL A 62 0.32 17.30 16.01
C VAL A 62 -1.17 17.31 16.39
N THR A 63 -2.00 16.46 15.77
CA THR A 63 -3.43 16.37 16.11
C THR A 63 -3.65 15.83 17.51
N GLN A 64 -2.82 14.88 17.96
CA GLN A 64 -2.87 14.36 19.33
C GLN A 64 -2.52 15.46 20.34
N ALA A 65 -1.41 16.17 20.13
CA ALA A 65 -1.02 17.28 21.00
C ALA A 65 -2.08 18.39 21.03
N MET A 66 -2.71 18.69 19.88
CA MET A 66 -3.82 19.63 19.82
C MET A 66 -5.02 19.15 20.64
N TRP A 67 -5.34 17.86 20.57
CA TRP A 67 -6.43 17.27 21.36
C TRP A 67 -6.16 17.34 22.86
N GLU A 68 -4.97 16.97 23.30
CA GLU A 68 -4.57 17.04 24.71
C GLU A 68 -4.68 18.48 25.25
N ILE A 69 -4.23 19.48 24.48
CA ILE A 69 -4.39 20.89 24.85
C ILE A 69 -5.86 21.29 24.98
N LEU A 70 -6.72 20.85 24.05
CA LEU A 70 -8.15 21.15 24.12
C LEU A 70 -8.80 20.51 25.34
N GLN A 71 -8.50 19.25 25.62
CA GLN A 71 -9.00 18.53 26.80
C GLN A 71 -8.57 19.22 28.10
N GLU A 72 -7.30 19.60 28.22
CA GLU A 72 -6.77 20.28 29.41
C GLU A 72 -7.35 21.68 29.63
N ARG A 73 -7.66 22.41 28.56
CA ARG A 73 -8.06 23.83 28.64
C ARG A 73 -9.57 24.05 28.62
N LEU A 74 -10.31 23.16 27.99
CA LEU A 74 -11.75 23.31 27.75
C LEU A 74 -12.58 22.19 28.39
N GLU A 75 -11.94 21.23 29.07
CA GLU A 75 -12.59 20.09 29.74
C GLU A 75 -13.47 19.26 28.78
N VAL A 76 -13.16 19.29 27.48
CA VAL A 76 -13.89 18.53 26.46
C VAL A 76 -13.62 17.04 26.58
N THR A 77 -14.66 16.23 26.41
CA THR A 77 -14.57 14.76 26.56
C THR A 77 -14.35 14.04 25.22
N ASP A 78 -13.88 12.80 25.28
CA ASP A 78 -13.70 11.97 24.08
C ASP A 78 -15.05 11.72 23.35
N GLU A 79 -16.16 11.67 24.07
CA GLU A 79 -17.51 11.53 23.50
C GLU A 79 -17.93 12.78 22.71
N GLU A 80 -17.58 13.97 23.20
CA GLU A 80 -17.84 15.23 22.49
C GLU A 80 -17.01 15.33 21.23
N LEU A 81 -15.75 14.89 21.27
CA LEU A 81 -14.91 14.78 20.08
C LEU A 81 -15.49 13.78 19.07
N GLU A 82 -15.92 12.60 19.50
CA GLU A 82 -16.51 11.60 18.62
C GLU A 82 -17.78 12.12 17.95
N SER A 83 -18.66 12.78 18.72
CA SER A 83 -19.86 13.44 18.22
C SER A 83 -19.49 14.53 17.20
N LYS A 84 -18.46 15.32 17.48
CA LYS A 84 -18.01 16.39 16.58
C LYS A 84 -17.43 15.85 15.29
N ILE A 85 -16.65 14.76 15.35
CA ILE A 85 -16.11 14.07 14.18
C ILE A 85 -17.26 13.58 13.30
N GLN A 86 -18.29 12.96 13.88
CA GLN A 86 -19.48 12.55 13.13
C GLN A 86 -20.16 13.77 12.50
N GLU A 87 -20.39 14.84 13.25
CA GLU A 87 -21.01 16.08 12.75
C GLU A 87 -20.20 16.72 11.60
N VAL A 88 -18.87 16.63 11.61
CA VAL A 88 -18.00 17.17 10.56
C VAL A 88 -18.00 16.26 9.33
N ASP A 89 -17.92 14.94 9.48
CA ASP A 89 -18.05 13.97 8.39
C ASP A 89 -19.38 14.15 7.64
N LEU A 90 -20.47 14.35 8.38
CA LEU A 90 -21.79 14.64 7.83
C LEU A 90 -21.88 16.01 7.12
N ARG A 91 -20.99 16.95 7.44
CA ARG A 91 -20.95 18.28 6.83
C ARG A 91 -20.10 18.35 5.57
N ASP A 92 -19.03 17.56 5.49
CA ASP A 92 -18.18 17.47 4.30
C ASP A 92 -18.85 16.64 3.19
N GLY A 93 -19.89 15.89 3.55
CA GLY A 93 -20.93 15.45 2.62
C GLY A 93 -21.80 16.63 2.17
N VAL A 94 -21.59 17.13 0.96
CA VAL A 94 -22.68 17.71 0.16
C VAL A 94 -23.93 16.89 0.43
N ALA A 95 -25.05 17.54 0.76
CA ALA A 95 -26.33 16.92 1.08
C ALA A 95 -26.80 15.92 -0.02
N ASP A 96 -26.23 14.72 -0.03
CA ASP A 96 -26.66 13.60 -0.84
C ASP A 96 -27.33 12.66 0.13
N GLY A 97 -28.66 12.76 0.19
CA GLY A 97 -29.56 12.13 1.15
C GLY A 97 -29.51 10.60 1.14
N LYS A 98 -28.39 10.02 1.57
CA LYS A 98 -28.13 8.58 1.63
C LYS A 98 -27.62 8.13 3.00
N MET A 99 -28.00 8.87 4.04
CA MET A 99 -27.81 8.49 5.44
C MET A 99 -28.75 7.35 5.82
N GLY A 100 -28.37 6.15 5.38
CA GLY A 100 -28.99 4.87 5.69
C GLY A 100 -27.95 3.79 5.41
N GLY A 101 -26.83 3.84 6.13
CA GLY A 101 -25.79 2.81 6.07
C GLY A 101 -25.81 1.99 7.34
N GLU A 102 -25.69 0.68 7.20
CA GLU A 102 -25.48 -0.23 8.32
C GLU A 102 -24.25 0.20 9.13
N VAL A 103 -24.39 0.18 10.46
CA VAL A 103 -23.35 0.51 11.41
C VAL A 103 -22.82 -0.79 11.99
N ALA A 104 -21.52 -1.04 11.86
CA ALA A 104 -20.85 -2.19 12.46
C ALA A 104 -19.96 -1.76 13.63
N ILE A 105 -19.68 -2.70 14.53
CA ILE A 105 -18.66 -2.52 15.57
C ILE A 105 -17.33 -3.04 15.05
N CYS A 106 -16.30 -2.21 15.09
CA CYS A 106 -14.95 -2.62 14.70
C CYS A 106 -14.38 -3.64 15.70
N GLY A 107 -14.00 -4.84 15.26
CA GLY A 107 -13.41 -5.86 16.14
C GLY A 107 -12.00 -5.54 16.68
N ASN A 108 -11.39 -4.42 16.31
CA ASN A 108 -10.08 -3.99 16.81
C ASN A 108 -10.22 -2.86 17.84
N CYS A 109 -10.85 -1.74 17.47
CA CYS A 109 -11.00 -0.58 18.36
C CYS A 109 -12.37 -0.49 19.06
N HIS A 110 -13.28 -1.43 18.78
CA HIS A 110 -14.62 -1.53 19.37
C HIS A 110 -15.54 -0.31 19.18
N ARG A 111 -15.15 0.64 18.31
CA ARG A 111 -15.98 1.79 17.93
C ARG A 111 -16.97 1.43 16.84
N LYS A 112 -18.11 2.11 16.85
CA LYS A 112 -19.15 2.00 15.81
C LYS A 112 -18.67 2.70 14.54
N THR A 113 -18.78 2.06 13.40
CA THR A 113 -18.29 2.60 12.13
C THR A 113 -19.25 2.22 11.00
N GLY A 114 -19.48 3.14 10.06
CA GLY A 114 -20.33 2.89 8.90
C GLY A 114 -19.66 1.94 7.91
N VAL A 115 -20.29 0.79 7.63
CA VAL A 115 -19.71 -0.25 6.75
C VAL A 115 -20.12 -0.13 5.30
N ARG A 116 -21.15 0.67 4.98
CA ARG A 116 -21.72 0.76 3.62
C ARG A 116 -20.70 1.20 2.57
N HIS A 117 -19.82 2.14 2.92
CA HIS A 117 -18.85 2.72 1.98
C HIS A 117 -17.39 2.48 2.38
N HIS A 118 -17.12 2.03 3.61
CA HIS A 118 -15.76 1.87 4.13
C HIS A 118 -15.44 0.40 4.39
N ARG A 119 -14.45 -0.14 3.65
CA ARG A 119 -13.89 -1.50 3.90
C ARG A 119 -12.93 -1.54 5.10
N ARG A 120 -12.60 -0.38 5.67
CA ARG A 120 -11.71 -0.20 6.80
C ARG A 120 -12.39 0.68 7.84
N CYS A 121 -12.11 0.42 9.11
CA CYS A 121 -12.58 1.24 10.22
C CYS A 121 -12.07 2.67 10.05
N MET A 122 -12.97 3.64 10.14
CA MET A 122 -12.63 5.07 10.03
C MET A 122 -11.71 5.55 11.16
N TYR A 123 -11.70 4.86 12.30
CA TYR A 123 -10.95 5.26 13.48
C TYR A 123 -9.56 4.61 13.56
N CYS A 124 -9.46 3.31 13.31
CA CYS A 124 -8.21 2.56 13.50
C CYS A 124 -7.66 1.91 12.22
N GLY A 125 -8.33 2.09 11.08
CA GLY A 125 -7.90 1.53 9.78
C GLY A 125 -8.05 0.01 9.64
N PHE A 126 -8.52 -0.70 10.66
CA PHE A 126 -8.70 -2.15 10.63
C PHE A 126 -9.69 -2.59 9.55
N GLU A 127 -9.36 -3.65 8.82
CA GLU A 127 -10.22 -4.16 7.75
C GLU A 127 -11.53 -4.75 8.31
N LEU A 128 -12.65 -4.16 7.90
CA LEU A 128 -13.97 -4.59 8.34
C LEU A 128 -14.40 -5.77 7.47
N LYS A 129 -14.27 -6.98 8.00
CA LYS A 129 -14.83 -8.18 7.36
C LYS A 129 -16.37 -8.08 7.42
N ALA A 130 -17.04 -8.36 6.31
CA ALA A 130 -18.52 -8.33 6.15
C ALA A 130 -19.29 -9.09 7.25
N ARG A 131 -18.64 -9.98 8.00
CA ARG A 131 -19.19 -10.74 9.12
C ARG A 131 -19.38 -9.98 10.44
N HIS A 132 -19.08 -8.68 10.51
CA HIS A 132 -19.44 -7.82 11.66
C HIS A 132 -20.62 -6.88 11.37
N VAL A 133 -21.31 -7.09 10.24
CA VAL A 133 -22.61 -6.45 9.98
C VAL A 133 -23.63 -7.18 10.83
N VAL A 134 -24.07 -6.56 11.92
CA VAL A 134 -25.28 -7.00 12.62
C VAL A 134 -26.45 -6.59 11.74
N GLU A 135 -26.87 -7.50 10.86
CA GLU A 135 -28.13 -7.42 10.14
C GLU A 135 -29.28 -7.46 11.16
N ARG A 136 -30.30 -6.63 10.96
CA ARG A 136 -31.51 -6.59 11.80
C ARG A 136 -32.40 -7.81 11.57
#